data_AF-M8APW9-F1
#
_entry.id   AF-M8APW9-F1
#
_cell.length_a   1.000
_cell.length_b   1.000
_cell.length_c   1.000
_cell.angle_alpha   90.00
_cell.angle_beta   90.00
_cell.angle_gamma   90.00
#
_symmetry.space_group_name_H-M   'P 1'
#
loop_
_entity.id
_entity.type
_entity.pdbx_description
1 polymer ?
#
loop_
_entity_poly.entity_id
_entity_poly.type
_entity_poly.pdbx_seq_one_letter_code
_entity_poly.pdbx_strand_id
1 'polypeptide(L)'
;MEDFHETRIDGVDGETVGLFGVFDAIAVSRDHKPDQTDERQRIEDAGGFVMWAGTWRVGGVLAVSRAFGDKLLKQYVVADPEIKEEVVDSSLEFLILASDGLWDVVSNEEAVAMVKPIVDSQEAAKKLLVEATRRGSADNITCVVVRFLDQQPPAAATNGSPAPAAASK
;
A
#
# COMPACT_ATOMS: atom_id res chain seq x y z
N MET A 1 -1.33 31.13 -17.44
CA MET A 1 -0.65 29.87 -17.77
C MET A 1 -0.11 29.38 -16.44
N GLU A 2 -0.90 28.47 -15.88
CA GLU A 2 -0.68 27.62 -14.71
C GLU A 2 -0.34 28.32 -13.38
N ASP A 3 -1.43 28.56 -12.62
CA ASP A 3 -1.41 28.74 -11.18
C ASP A 3 -0.90 27.45 -10.51
N PHE A 4 0.28 27.53 -9.91
CA PHE A 4 0.74 26.51 -8.97
C PHE A 4 -0.03 26.69 -7.67
N HIS A 5 -1.00 25.82 -7.41
CA HIS A 5 -1.46 25.61 -6.04
C HIS A 5 -0.38 24.83 -5.30
N GLU A 6 0.34 25.56 -4.46
CA GLU A 6 1.19 25.05 -3.39
C GLU A 6 0.34 24.13 -2.49
N THR A 7 0.46 22.81 -2.66
CA THR A 7 -0.17 21.84 -1.76
C THR A 7 0.87 21.35 -0.76
N ARG A 8 0.78 21.92 0.43
CA ARG A 8 1.52 21.55 1.62
C ARG A 8 0.85 20.32 2.25
N ILE A 9 1.59 19.24 2.41
CA ILE A 9 1.19 18.14 3.31
C ILE A 9 1.47 18.65 4.73
N ASP A 10 0.47 19.24 5.38
CA ASP A 10 0.52 19.38 6.84
C ASP A 10 0.24 18.00 7.42
N GLY A 11 1.19 17.52 8.24
CA GLY A 11 1.19 16.16 8.76
C GLY A 11 -0.12 15.77 9.42
N VAL A 12 -0.52 14.51 9.24
CA VAL A 12 -1.56 13.89 10.06
C VAL A 12 -0.91 13.52 11.40
N ASP A 13 -1.08 14.38 12.40
CA ASP A 13 -0.69 14.17 13.81
C ASP A 13 0.77 13.76 14.10
N GLY A 14 1.71 14.02 13.19
CA GLY A 14 3.12 13.69 13.38
C GLY A 14 3.45 12.19 13.38
N GLU A 15 2.49 11.34 13.00
CA GLU A 15 2.69 9.90 12.87
C GLU A 15 2.89 9.53 11.40
N THR A 16 4.07 8.94 11.11
CA THR A 16 4.37 8.36 9.79
C THR A 16 3.71 6.99 9.70
N VAL A 17 2.66 6.87 8.88
CA VAL A 17 2.04 5.57 8.58
C VAL A 17 2.72 4.98 7.35
N GLY A 18 3.51 3.92 7.55
CA GLY A 18 4.07 3.13 6.45
C GLY A 18 2.96 2.34 5.77
N LEU A 19 2.67 2.65 4.51
CA LEU A 19 1.68 1.95 3.70
C LEU A 19 2.41 0.97 2.77
N PHE A 20 2.20 -0.34 2.96
CA PHE A 20 2.69 -1.37 2.05
C PHE A 20 1.70 -1.54 0.92
N GLY A 21 2.02 -1.21 -0.34
CA GLY A 21 1.05 -1.50 -1.38
C GLY A 21 1.51 -1.48 -2.83
N VAL A 22 0.53 -1.65 -3.70
CA VAL A 22 0.73 -1.75 -5.15
C VAL A 22 -0.11 -0.69 -5.87
N PHE A 23 0.51 0.02 -6.81
CA PHE A 23 -0.03 1.02 -7.75
C PHE A 23 0.04 0.43 -9.16
N ASP A 24 -1.06 0.12 -9.86
CA ASP A 24 -0.98 -0.35 -11.26
C ASP A 24 0.15 -1.41 -11.52
N ALA A 25 0.36 -2.30 -10.54
CA ALA A 25 1.44 -3.30 -10.41
C ALA A 25 2.84 -2.82 -9.96
N ILE A 26 3.07 -1.51 -9.82
CA ILE A 26 4.23 -0.89 -9.18
C ILE A 26 4.16 -1.07 -7.67
N ALA A 27 5.14 -1.74 -7.09
CA ALA A 27 5.30 -1.82 -5.64
C ALA A 27 5.71 -0.44 -5.07
N VAL A 28 4.96 0.07 -4.10
CA VAL A 28 5.31 1.32 -3.37
C VAL A 28 6.15 1.08 -2.12
N SER A 29 6.34 -0.19 -1.77
CA SER A 29 7.21 -0.64 -0.68
C SER A 29 8.03 -1.85 -1.12
N ARG A 30 9.14 -2.11 -0.44
CA ARG A 30 9.83 -3.40 -0.52
C ARG A 30 9.77 -4.11 0.83
N ASP A 31 9.69 -5.42 0.78
CA ASP A 31 9.74 -6.23 2.00
C ASP A 31 11.13 -6.16 2.62
N HIS A 32 11.22 -5.99 3.93
CA HIS A 32 12.50 -6.08 4.65
C HIS A 32 12.78 -7.56 5.01
N LYS A 33 13.14 -8.36 4.00
CA LYS A 33 13.50 -9.78 4.19
C LYS A 33 15.00 -9.93 4.50
N PRO A 34 15.39 -10.85 5.39
CA PRO A 34 16.79 -11.00 5.80
C PRO A 34 17.80 -11.35 4.71
N ASP A 35 17.35 -11.87 3.56
CA ASP A 35 18.20 -12.25 2.42
C ASP A 35 18.42 -11.15 1.39
N GLN A 36 17.74 -10.00 1.52
CA GLN A 36 18.04 -8.83 0.71
C GLN A 36 19.47 -8.37 0.99
N THR A 37 20.21 -8.03 -0.06
CA THR A 37 21.66 -7.82 0.02
C THR A 37 22.04 -6.73 1.02
N ASP A 38 21.32 -5.61 1.03
CA ASP A 38 21.57 -4.49 1.94
C ASP A 38 21.17 -4.81 3.38
N GLU A 39 20.01 -5.45 3.58
CA GLU A 39 19.57 -5.86 4.91
C GLU A 39 20.48 -6.93 5.52
N ARG A 40 20.88 -7.93 4.72
CA ARG A 40 21.82 -8.96 5.12
C ARG A 40 23.16 -8.37 5.53
N GLN A 41 23.71 -7.47 4.71
CA GLN A 41 24.97 -6.80 5.00
C GLN A 41 24.87 -6.03 6.33
N ARG A 42 23.79 -5.25 6.52
CA ARG A 42 23.54 -4.51 7.76
C ARG A 42 23.48 -5.43 8.99
N ILE A 43 22.82 -6.58 8.88
CA ILE A 43 22.72 -7.57 9.96
C ILE A 43 24.10 -8.15 10.29
N GLU A 44 24.87 -8.55 9.28
CA GLU A 44 26.19 -9.18 9.43
C GLU A 44 27.23 -8.16 9.96
N ASP A 45 27.19 -6.91 9.50
CA ASP A 45 28.04 -5.82 10.00
C ASP A 45 27.77 -5.49 11.48
N ALA A 46 26.53 -5.68 11.93
CA ALA A 46 26.15 -5.55 13.33
C ALA A 46 26.55 -6.76 14.19
N GLY A 47 27.25 -7.76 13.62
CA GLY A 47 27.67 -8.98 14.29
C GLY A 47 26.58 -10.07 14.37
N GLY A 48 25.49 -9.89 13.64
CA GLY A 48 24.42 -10.88 13.50
C GLY A 48 24.72 -11.90 12.40
N PHE A 49 23.77 -12.78 12.14
CA PHE A 49 23.84 -13.70 11.01
C PHE A 49 22.45 -13.98 10.45
N VAL A 50 22.41 -14.35 9.17
CA VAL A 50 21.20 -14.78 8.46
C VAL A 50 21.32 -16.25 8.13
N MET A 51 20.28 -17.03 8.46
CA MET A 51 20.26 -18.47 8.16
C MET A 51 18.96 -18.90 7.50
N TRP A 52 19.05 -19.91 6.64
CA TRP A 52 17.88 -20.56 6.06
C TRP A 52 17.32 -21.61 7.03
N ALA A 53 16.05 -21.45 7.42
CA ALA A 53 15.29 -22.39 8.24
C ALA A 53 13.82 -22.38 7.83
N GLY A 54 13.52 -23.01 6.68
CA GLY A 54 12.23 -22.95 5.98
C GLY A 54 12.00 -21.63 5.23
N THR A 55 12.53 -20.53 5.77
CA THR A 55 12.69 -19.21 5.14
C THR A 55 13.96 -18.55 5.71
N TRP A 56 14.39 -17.42 5.15
CA TRP A 56 15.53 -16.67 5.65
C TRP A 56 15.22 -15.99 6.98
N ARG A 57 16.10 -16.16 7.97
CA ARG A 57 15.87 -15.68 9.34
C ARG A 57 17.08 -15.00 9.95
N VAL A 58 16.85 -13.89 10.63
CA VAL A 58 17.84 -13.20 11.48
C VAL A 58 18.07 -14.02 12.74
N GLY A 59 19.32 -14.42 12.99
CA GLY A 59 19.70 -15.24 14.14
C GLY A 59 19.00 -16.61 14.20
N GLY A 60 18.39 -17.06 13.10
CA GLY A 60 17.55 -18.26 13.07
C GLY A 60 16.14 -18.12 13.61
N VAL A 61 15.73 -16.92 14.03
CA VAL A 61 14.47 -16.70 14.74
C VAL A 61 13.46 -15.96 13.86
N LEU A 62 13.77 -14.74 13.43
CA LEU A 62 12.80 -13.84 12.78
C LEU A 62 12.95 -13.82 11.26
N ALA A 63 11.84 -13.95 10.55
CA ALA A 63 11.78 -13.94 9.07
C ALA A 63 11.73 -12.54 8.46
N VAL A 64 11.93 -11.50 9.27
CA VAL A 64 11.98 -10.08 8.87
C VAL A 64 13.25 -9.46 9.45
N SER A 65 13.83 -8.51 8.73
CA SER A 65 15.03 -7.79 9.16
C SER A 65 14.74 -6.48 9.89
N ARG A 66 13.49 -5.99 9.81
CA ARG A 66 13.00 -4.80 10.50
C ARG A 66 11.63 -5.05 11.13
N ALA A 67 11.44 -4.62 12.38
CA ALA A 67 10.19 -4.82 13.11
C ALA A 67 10.10 -3.89 14.33
N PHE A 68 8.89 -3.66 14.83
CA PHE A 68 8.69 -3.20 16.20
C PHE A 68 8.81 -4.37 17.18
N GLY A 69 9.23 -4.12 18.43
CA GLY A 69 9.37 -5.19 19.43
C GLY A 69 10.68 -5.97 19.32
N ASP A 70 10.67 -7.29 19.51
CA ASP A 70 11.85 -8.17 19.37
C ASP A 70 13.10 -7.71 20.13
N LYS A 71 12.91 -7.31 21.40
CA LYS A 71 13.93 -6.68 22.26
C LYS A 71 15.30 -7.39 22.21
N LEU A 72 15.31 -8.73 22.23
CA LEU A 72 16.54 -9.53 22.26
C LEU A 72 17.32 -9.50 20.93
N LEU A 73 16.67 -9.11 19.83
CA LEU A 73 17.26 -9.06 18.48
C LEU A 73 17.47 -7.63 17.98
N LYS A 74 17.24 -6.60 18.82
CA LYS A 74 17.30 -5.19 18.41
C LYS A 74 18.65 -4.69 17.90
N GLN A 75 19.73 -5.40 18.20
CA GLN A 75 21.04 -5.14 17.58
C GLN A 75 21.01 -5.39 16.06
N TYR A 76 20.16 -6.30 15.59
CA TYR A 76 20.10 -6.75 14.20
C TYR A 76 18.77 -6.39 13.52
N VAL A 77 17.68 -6.31 14.29
CA VAL A 77 16.31 -6.04 13.83
C VAL A 77 15.90 -4.64 14.23
N VAL A 78 16.16 -3.68 13.35
CA VAL A 78 15.88 -2.26 13.58
C VAL A 78 14.40 -1.94 13.41
N ALA A 79 13.96 -0.82 13.97
CA ALA A 79 12.58 -0.33 13.83
C ALA A 79 12.47 0.82 12.82
N ASP A 80 13.57 1.20 12.18
CA ASP A 80 13.61 2.30 11.22
C ASP A 80 12.87 1.90 9.93
N PRO A 81 11.78 2.60 9.56
CA PRO A 81 11.05 2.31 8.34
C PRO A 81 11.85 2.77 7.11
N GLU A 82 11.50 2.20 5.96
CA GLU A 82 11.80 2.83 4.67
C GLU A 82 10.58 3.65 4.25
N ILE A 83 10.78 4.92 3.95
CA ILE A 83 9.71 5.86 3.61
C ILE A 83 9.82 6.17 2.13
N LYS A 84 8.70 6.03 1.43
CA LYS A 84 8.54 6.43 0.03
C LYS A 84 7.34 7.36 -0.06
N GLU A 85 7.53 8.50 -0.72
CA GLU A 85 6.47 9.47 -0.98
C GLU A 85 6.12 9.40 -2.47
N GLU A 86 4.83 9.35 -2.77
CA GLU A 86 4.31 9.28 -4.13
C GLU A 86 3.18 10.30 -4.29
N VAL A 87 3.14 10.94 -5.47
CA VAL A 87 2.07 11.89 -5.81
C VAL A 87 0.84 11.10 -6.22
N VAL A 88 -0.29 11.38 -5.57
CA VAL A 88 -1.58 10.86 -5.99
C VAL A 88 -2.14 11.80 -7.06
N ASP A 89 -2.16 11.33 -8.31
CA ASP A 89 -2.78 12.04 -9.43
C ASP A 89 -3.87 11.19 -10.11
N SER A 90 -4.45 11.69 -11.20
CA SER A 90 -5.53 11.01 -11.93
C SER A 90 -5.16 9.66 -12.55
N SER A 91 -3.87 9.32 -12.63
CA SER A 91 -3.42 7.98 -13.04
C SER A 91 -3.53 6.96 -11.91
N LEU A 92 -3.67 7.41 -10.66
CA LEU A 92 -3.73 6.56 -9.48
C LEU A 92 -5.17 6.11 -9.20
N GLU A 93 -5.55 4.94 -9.71
CA GLU A 93 -6.92 4.43 -9.52
C GLU A 93 -7.16 3.88 -8.10
N PHE A 94 -6.20 3.12 -7.57
CA PHE A 94 -6.32 2.46 -6.27
C PHE A 94 -4.97 2.03 -5.69
N LEU A 95 -4.97 1.75 -4.38
CA LEU A 95 -3.86 1.21 -3.60
C LEU A 95 -4.33 -0.07 -2.89
N ILE A 96 -3.56 -1.15 -3.01
CA ILE A 96 -3.79 -2.40 -2.28
C ILE A 96 -2.75 -2.49 -1.17
N LEU A 97 -3.19 -2.59 0.08
CA LEU A 97 -2.32 -2.94 1.21
C LEU A 97 -2.66 -4.32 1.71
N ALA A 98 -1.66 -5.16 2.00
CA ALA A 98 -1.92 -6.49 2.54
C ALA A 98 -0.73 -7.06 3.31
N SER A 99 -1.01 -8.07 4.16
CA SER A 99 0.00 -8.91 4.77
C SER A 99 0.64 -9.86 3.76
N ASP A 100 1.79 -10.44 4.12
CA ASP A 100 2.47 -11.50 3.38
C ASP A 100 1.59 -12.73 3.14
N GLY A 101 0.63 -13.02 4.02
CA GLY A 101 -0.40 -14.02 3.76
C GLY A 101 -1.14 -13.87 2.41
N LEU A 102 -1.22 -12.65 1.84
CA LEU A 102 -1.66 -12.43 0.45
C LEU A 102 -0.48 -12.56 -0.53
N TRP A 103 0.58 -11.77 -0.31
CA TRP A 103 1.66 -11.57 -1.28
C TRP A 103 2.53 -12.82 -1.51
N ASP A 104 2.57 -13.75 -0.55
CA ASP A 104 3.28 -15.02 -0.69
C ASP A 104 2.64 -15.94 -1.76
N VAL A 105 1.37 -15.71 -2.13
CA VAL A 105 0.61 -16.57 -3.05
C VAL A 105 -0.05 -15.83 -4.22
N VAL A 106 -0.08 -14.49 -4.21
CA VAL A 106 -0.64 -13.65 -5.27
C VAL A 106 0.37 -12.59 -5.66
N SER A 107 0.70 -12.49 -6.96
CA SER A 107 1.61 -11.43 -7.44
C SER A 107 0.94 -10.06 -7.49
N ASN A 108 1.75 -9.01 -7.55
CA ASN A 108 1.28 -7.63 -7.68
C ASN A 108 0.36 -7.43 -8.90
N GLU A 109 0.76 -7.99 -10.04
CA GLU A 109 0.02 -7.92 -11.31
C GLU A 109 -1.31 -8.66 -11.22
N GLU A 110 -1.33 -9.84 -10.62
CA GLU A 110 -2.54 -10.62 -10.41
C GLU A 110 -3.51 -9.90 -9.46
N ALA A 111 -3.01 -9.33 -8.38
CA ALA A 111 -3.82 -8.56 -7.42
C ALA A 111 -4.48 -7.36 -8.10
N VAL A 112 -3.72 -6.60 -8.88
CA VAL A 112 -4.21 -5.46 -9.66
C VAL A 112 -5.26 -5.90 -10.68
N ALA A 113 -5.00 -6.97 -11.44
CA ALA A 113 -5.96 -7.50 -12.41
C ALA A 113 -7.27 -7.97 -11.76
N MET A 114 -7.21 -8.49 -10.53
CA MET A 114 -8.39 -8.91 -9.77
C MET A 114 -9.22 -7.74 -9.23
N VAL A 115 -8.56 -6.69 -8.77
CA VAL A 115 -9.16 -5.50 -8.14
C VAL A 115 -9.70 -4.50 -9.18
N LYS A 116 -8.98 -4.28 -10.27
CA LYS A 116 -9.30 -3.29 -11.31
C LYS A 116 -10.77 -3.31 -11.77
N PRO A 117 -11.40 -4.46 -12.07
CA PRO A 117 -12.80 -4.50 -12.51
C PRO A 117 -13.85 -4.30 -11.40
N ILE A 118 -13.47 -4.17 -10.11
CA ILE A 118 -14.40 -4.15 -8.97
C ILE A 118 -14.42 -2.78 -8.31
N VAL A 119 -15.46 -1.99 -8.58
CA VAL A 119 -15.59 -0.62 -8.05
C VAL A 119 -15.69 -0.58 -6.52
N ASP A 120 -16.37 -1.53 -5.90
CA ASP A 120 -16.48 -1.57 -4.43
C ASP A 120 -15.18 -2.08 -3.78
N SER A 121 -14.55 -1.25 -2.96
CA SER A 121 -13.27 -1.58 -2.31
C SER A 121 -13.37 -2.78 -1.38
N GLN A 122 -14.51 -2.96 -0.70
CA GLN A 122 -14.68 -4.07 0.24
C GLN A 122 -14.81 -5.39 -0.51
N GLU A 123 -15.58 -5.43 -1.60
CA GLU A 123 -15.68 -6.59 -2.48
C GLU A 123 -14.35 -6.90 -3.17
N ALA A 124 -13.60 -5.87 -3.57
CA ALA A 124 -12.26 -6.05 -4.15
C ALA A 124 -11.29 -6.70 -3.13
N ALA A 125 -11.28 -6.22 -1.89
CA ALA A 125 -10.48 -6.82 -0.83
C ALA A 125 -10.91 -8.27 -0.52
N LYS A 126 -12.22 -8.53 -0.43
CA LYS A 126 -12.76 -9.90 -0.22
C LYS A 126 -12.32 -10.86 -1.32
N LYS A 127 -12.30 -10.41 -2.58
CA LYS A 127 -11.83 -11.23 -3.70
C LYS A 127 -10.38 -11.66 -3.53
N LEU A 128 -9.50 -10.76 -3.09
CA LEU A 128 -8.10 -11.07 -2.81
C LEU A 128 -7.96 -12.07 -1.66
N LEU A 129 -8.73 -11.91 -0.58
CA LEU A 129 -8.74 -12.85 0.55
C LEU A 129 -9.17 -14.27 0.12
N VAL A 130 -10.24 -14.36 -0.68
CA VAL A 130 -10.73 -15.63 -1.22
C VAL A 130 -9.69 -16.27 -2.12
N GLU A 131 -9.03 -15.50 -2.98
CA GLU A 131 -8.01 -16.03 -3.88
C GLU A 131 -6.78 -16.55 -3.12
N ALA A 132 -6.26 -15.79 -2.14
CA ALA A 132 -5.15 -16.23 -1.31
C ALA A 132 -5.48 -17.53 -0.55
N THR A 133 -6.69 -17.60 0.01
CA THR A 133 -7.18 -18.81 0.69
C THR A 133 -7.26 -19.99 -0.28
N ARG A 134 -7.80 -19.78 -1.48
CA ARG A 134 -7.93 -20.81 -2.52
C ARG A 134 -6.58 -21.35 -2.98
N ARG A 135 -5.55 -20.49 -3.00
CA ARG A 135 -4.17 -20.87 -3.32
C ARG A 135 -3.43 -21.55 -2.17
N GLY A 136 -4.08 -21.72 -1.03
CA GLY A 136 -3.53 -22.45 0.11
C GLY A 136 -2.59 -21.63 0.98
N SER A 137 -2.77 -20.31 1.04
CA SER A 137 -2.07 -19.50 2.04
C SER A 137 -2.30 -20.07 3.43
N ALA A 138 -1.21 -20.31 4.16
CA ALA A 138 -1.20 -20.91 5.49
C ALA A 138 -1.07 -19.85 6.60
N ASP A 139 -1.12 -18.57 6.24
CA ASP A 139 -0.93 -17.45 7.16
C ASP A 139 -2.21 -16.64 7.35
N ASN A 140 -2.19 -15.67 8.26
CA ASN A 140 -3.23 -14.67 8.40
C ASN A 140 -3.22 -13.72 7.19
N ILE A 141 -4.39 -13.57 6.58
CA ILE A 141 -4.58 -12.74 5.40
C ILE A 141 -5.34 -11.48 5.81
N THR A 142 -4.69 -10.33 5.71
CA THR A 142 -5.31 -9.01 5.89
C THR A 142 -5.12 -8.22 4.60
N CYS A 143 -6.16 -7.55 4.11
CA CYS A 143 -6.09 -6.71 2.94
C CYS A 143 -6.97 -5.46 3.09
N VAL A 144 -6.45 -4.32 2.66
CA VAL A 144 -7.14 -3.03 2.56
C VAL A 144 -7.02 -2.57 1.11
N VAL A 145 -8.14 -2.17 0.51
CA VAL A 145 -8.16 -1.55 -0.81
C VAL A 145 -8.65 -0.11 -0.65
N VAL A 146 -7.83 0.84 -1.10
CA VAL A 146 -8.16 2.27 -1.11
C VAL A 146 -8.36 2.68 -2.57
N ARG A 147 -9.49 3.32 -2.88
CA ARG A 147 -9.75 3.89 -4.21
C ARG A 147 -9.65 5.39 -4.14
N PHE A 148 -8.92 5.99 -5.06
CA PHE A 148 -8.77 7.44 -5.13
C PHE A 148 -9.78 7.93 -6.14
N LEU A 149 -10.73 8.72 -5.64
CA LEU A 149 -11.87 9.18 -6.44
C LEU A 149 -11.49 10.52 -7.06
N ASP A 150 -11.17 10.51 -8.36
CA ASP A 150 -11.23 11.72 -9.19
C ASP A 150 -12.09 11.45 -10.43
N GLN A 151 -13.37 11.16 -10.20
CA GLN A 151 -14.43 11.24 -11.22
C GLN A 151 -15.76 11.63 -10.57
N GLN A 152 -15.86 12.83 -9.99
CA GLN A 152 -17.17 13.47 -9.95
C GLN A 152 -17.54 13.77 -11.41
N PRO A 153 -18.65 13.24 -11.97
CA PRO A 153 -19.07 13.66 -13.30
C PRO A 153 -19.22 15.18 -13.27
N PRO A 154 -18.83 15.91 -14.34
CA PRO A 154 -18.95 17.36 -14.37
C PRO A 154 -20.38 17.72 -13.98
N ALA A 155 -20.52 18.53 -12.94
CA ALA A 155 -21.82 18.94 -12.42
C ALA A 155 -22.68 19.35 -13.61
N ALA A 156 -23.79 18.64 -13.82
CA ALA A 156 -24.67 18.86 -14.95
C ALA A 156 -24.92 20.36 -15.06
N ALA A 157 -24.47 20.96 -16.18
CA ALA A 157 -24.68 22.37 -16.45
C ALA A 157 -26.18 22.61 -16.32
N THR A 158 -26.59 23.27 -15.24
CA THR A 158 -27.96 23.73 -15.07
C THR A 158 -28.11 24.84 -16.10
N ASN A 159 -28.63 24.48 -17.28
CA ASN A 159 -29.09 25.45 -18.25
C ASN A 159 -30.23 26.23 -17.58
N GLY A 160 -29.88 27.34 -16.92
CA GLY A 160 -30.80 28.33 -16.46
C GLY A 160 -31.57 28.87 -17.66
N SER A 161 -32.79 28.40 -17.85
CA SER A 161 -33.75 29.10 -18.70
C SER A 161 -34.06 30.45 -18.03
N PRO A 162 -33.96 31.58 -18.73
CA PRO A 162 -34.33 32.86 -18.14
C PRO A 162 -35.85 32.87 -17.90
N ALA A 163 -36.23 33.26 -16.68
CA ALA A 163 -37.63 33.49 -16.32
C ALA A 163 -38.25 34.60 -17.20
N PRO A 164 -39.53 34.48 -17.62
CA PRO A 164 -40.16 35.49 -18.45
C PRO A 164 -40.38 36.79 -17.66
N ALA A 165 -40.01 37.92 -18.27
CA ALA A 165 -40.24 39.25 -17.72
C ALA A 165 -41.75 39.52 -17.58
N ALA A 166 -42.17 39.88 -16.36
CA ALA A 166 -43.52 40.32 -16.09
C ALA A 166 -43.78 41.68 -16.74
N ALA A 167 -44.84 41.78 -17.53
CA ALA A 167 -45.35 43.03 -18.08
C ALA A 167 -46.05 43.85 -16.99
N SER A 168 -45.63 45.08 -16.78
CA SER A 168 -46.40 46.08 -16.02
C SER A 168 -47.29 46.88 -16.96
N LYS A 169 -48.52 47.14 -16.47
CA LYS A 169 -49.52 48.03 -17.06
C LYS A 169 -49.06 49.47 -17.14
#